data_AF-A0A7Y4RZI4-F1
#
_entry.id   AF-A0A7Y4RZI4-F1
#
_cell.length_a   1.000
_cell.length_b   1.000
_cell.length_c   1.000
_cell.angle_alpha   90.00
_cell.angle_beta   90.00
_cell.angle_gamma   90.00
#
_symmetry.space_group_name_H-M   'P 1'
#
loop_
_entity.id
_entity.type
_entity.pdbx_description
1 polymer ?
#
loop_
_entity_poly.entity_id
_entity_poly.type
_entity_poly.pdbx_seq_one_letter_code
_entity_poly.pdbx_strand_id
1 'polypeptide(L)'
;MANKTDPQKIRSIIDGKSAEIEAIDNDMIMETVGVSMSLDKLRESIERIETHLDDREFEKASQVGYRELAHNFVYVQRTLAGLQTAVHRKEAFISSIAQEAIAAYEDVAPYVENKMQSVVRKSAVQVENEKTEQLFP
;
A
#
# COMPACT_ATOMS: atom_id res chain seq x y z
N MET A 1 -28.65 -19.90 15.92
CA MET A 1 -28.18 -19.18 17.13
C MET A 1 -27.09 -18.23 16.67
N ALA A 2 -27.35 -16.92 16.64
CA ALA A 2 -26.32 -15.95 16.32
C ALA A 2 -25.32 -15.94 17.49
N ASN A 3 -24.11 -16.45 17.26
CA ASN A 3 -23.04 -16.36 18.22
C ASN A 3 -22.75 -14.85 18.37
N LYS A 4 -23.03 -14.26 19.53
CA LYS A 4 -22.70 -12.84 19.74
C LYS A 4 -21.20 -12.73 19.64
N THR A 5 -20.71 -12.12 18.56
CA THR A 5 -19.31 -11.80 18.36
C THR A 5 -18.81 -11.02 19.57
N ASP A 6 -17.82 -11.56 20.29
CA ASP A 6 -17.21 -10.93 21.48
C ASP A 6 -16.10 -9.96 21.03
N PRO A 7 -16.32 -8.63 21.12
CA PRO A 7 -15.35 -7.64 20.67
C PRO A 7 -14.06 -7.65 21.50
N GLN A 8 -14.12 -8.08 22.77
CA GLN A 8 -12.91 -8.17 23.61
C GLN A 8 -12.02 -9.32 23.15
N LYS A 9 -12.62 -10.47 22.80
CA LYS A 9 -11.88 -11.60 22.23
C LYS A 9 -11.20 -11.22 20.91
N ILE A 10 -11.90 -10.55 20.00
CA ILE A 10 -11.32 -10.07 18.73
C ILE A 10 -10.13 -9.15 18.98
N ARG A 11 -10.29 -8.16 19.87
CA ARG A 11 -9.21 -7.22 20.20
C ARG A 11 -7.99 -7.93 20.78
N SER A 12 -8.18 -8.91 21.66
CA SER A 12 -7.09 -9.69 22.24
C SER A 12 -6.32 -10.49 21.20
N ILE A 13 -7.01 -11.11 20.23
CA ILE A 13 -6.37 -11.85 19.13
C ILE A 13 -5.58 -10.89 18.24
N ILE A 14 -6.17 -9.74 17.90
CA ILE A 14 -5.53 -8.70 17.08
C ILE A 14 -4.28 -8.15 17.77
N ASP A 15 -4.35 -7.86 19.07
CA ASP A 15 -3.20 -7.35 19.82
C ASP A 15 -2.06 -8.38 19.87
N GLY A 16 -2.39 -9.67 20.01
CA GLY A 16 -1.43 -10.77 19.92
C GLY A 16 -0.75 -10.93 18.56
N LYS A 17 -1.36 -10.39 17.48
CA LYS A 17 -0.85 -10.44 16.11
C LYS A 17 -0.35 -9.09 15.59
N SER A 18 -0.05 -8.14 16.49
CA SER A 18 0.34 -6.78 16.11
C SER A 18 1.53 -6.71 15.14
N ALA A 19 2.55 -7.55 15.31
CA ALA A 19 3.71 -7.59 14.42
C ALA A 19 3.37 -8.06 12.99
N GLU A 20 2.44 -9.02 12.86
CA GLU A 20 1.96 -9.48 11.55
C GLU A 20 1.13 -8.39 10.86
N ILE A 21 0.31 -7.66 11.63
CA ILE A 21 -0.48 -6.52 11.14
C ILE A 21 0.45 -5.41 10.64
N GLU A 22 1.48 -5.05 11.41
CA GLU A 22 2.48 -4.05 11.02
C GLU A 22 3.23 -4.46 9.76
N ALA A 23 3.59 -5.75 9.61
CA ALA A 23 4.25 -6.23 8.41
C ALA A 23 3.36 -6.11 7.16
N ILE A 24 2.08 -6.49 7.26
CA ILE A 24 1.12 -6.37 6.15
C ILE A 24 0.88 -4.89 5.80
N ASP A 25 0.76 -4.01 6.80
CA ASP A 25 0.55 -2.59 6.57
C ASP A 25 1.77 -1.94 5.88
N ASN A 26 2.98 -2.27 6.34
CA ASN A 26 4.22 -1.82 5.70
C ASN A 26 4.33 -2.31 4.26
N ASP A 27 4.01 -3.59 3.99
CA ASP A 27 3.99 -4.13 2.63
C ASP A 27 3.02 -3.33 1.74
N MET A 28 1.79 -3.07 2.23
CA MET A 28 0.80 -2.28 1.48
C MET A 28 1.28 -0.86 1.18
N ILE A 29 1.92 -0.18 2.14
CA ILE A 29 2.47 1.16 1.95
C ILE A 29 3.59 1.13 0.90
N MET A 30 4.54 0.20 1.04
CA MET A 30 5.68 0.09 0.13
C MET A 30 5.23 -0.21 -1.30
N GLU A 31 4.27 -1.12 -1.48
CA GLU A 31 3.71 -1.42 -2.80
C GLU A 31 2.93 -0.22 -3.37
N THR A 32 2.18 0.51 -2.55
CA THR A 32 1.47 1.73 -2.98
C THR A 32 2.45 2.82 -3.44
N VAL A 33 3.56 3.01 -2.71
CA VAL A 33 4.65 3.90 -3.10
C VAL A 33 5.28 3.45 -4.41
N GLY A 34 5.57 2.15 -4.55
CA GLY A 34 6.10 1.55 -5.78
C GLY A 34 5.20 1.80 -6.99
N VAL A 35 3.88 1.61 -6.84
CA VAL A 35 2.88 1.93 -7.87
C VAL A 35 2.95 3.40 -8.24
N SER A 36 2.95 4.30 -7.25
CA SER A 36 2.98 5.76 -7.48
C SER A 36 4.23 6.18 -8.26
N MET A 37 5.41 5.73 -7.81
CA MET A 37 6.69 6.01 -8.49
C MET A 37 6.72 5.46 -9.93
N SER A 38 6.16 4.26 -10.14
CA SER A 38 6.11 3.65 -11.48
C SER A 38 5.17 4.42 -12.42
N LEU A 39 4.04 4.93 -11.92
CA LEU A 39 3.11 5.74 -12.69
C LEU A 39 3.72 7.09 -13.07
N ASP A 40 4.46 7.73 -12.17
CA ASP A 40 5.15 8.99 -12.47
C ASP A 40 6.21 8.79 -13.56
N LYS A 41 7.00 7.71 -13.50
CA LYS A 41 7.97 7.36 -14.56
C LYS A 41 7.31 7.07 -15.91
N LEU A 42 6.15 6.42 -15.88
CA LEU A 42 5.36 6.22 -17.10
C LEU A 42 4.88 7.55 -17.68
N ARG A 43 4.38 8.46 -16.83
CA ARG A 43 3.95 9.81 -17.25
C ARG A 43 5.10 10.61 -17.86
N GLU A 44 6.26 10.64 -17.20
CA GLU A 44 7.47 11.31 -17.72
C GLU A 44 7.84 10.79 -19.12
N SER A 45 7.67 9.49 -19.37
CA SER A 45 7.96 8.88 -20.68
C SER A 45 6.95 9.31 -21.75
N ILE A 46 5.68 9.46 -21.39
CA ILE A 46 4.63 9.98 -22.28
C ILE A 46 4.93 11.45 -22.61
N GLU A 47 5.22 12.28 -21.61
CA GLU A 47 5.55 13.70 -21.80
C GLU A 47 6.76 13.90 -22.72
N ARG A 48 7.78 13.03 -22.62
CA ARG A 48 8.94 13.03 -23.53
C ARG A 48 8.57 12.64 -24.96
N ILE A 49 7.67 11.68 -25.15
CA ILE A 49 7.16 11.33 -26.47
C ILE A 49 6.42 12.51 -27.07
N GLU A 50 5.52 13.14 -26.31
CA GLU A 50 4.77 14.32 -26.75
C GLU A 50 5.72 15.45 -27.17
N THR A 51 6.74 15.75 -26.34
CA THR A 51 7.77 16.75 -26.66
C THR A 51 8.47 16.44 -27.99
N HIS A 52 8.93 15.20 -28.19
CA HIS A 52 9.58 14.82 -29.46
C HIS A 52 8.63 14.87 -30.65
N LEU A 53 7.33 14.58 -30.47
CA LEU A 53 6.33 14.69 -31.53
C LEU A 53 6.07 16.15 -31.92
N ASP A 54 5.98 17.05 -30.94
CA ASP A 54 5.81 18.49 -31.17
C ASP A 54 7.00 19.08 -31.94
N ASP A 55 8.22 18.64 -31.59
CA ASP A 55 9.46 19.03 -32.28
C ASP A 55 9.69 18.29 -33.61
N ARG A 56 8.76 17.41 -34.02
CA ARG A 56 8.84 16.57 -35.23
C ARG A 56 10.03 15.62 -35.25
N GLU A 57 10.54 15.23 -34.09
CA GLU A 57 11.62 14.27 -33.87
C GLU A 57 11.10 12.83 -33.80
N PHE A 58 10.46 12.35 -34.87
CA PHE A 58 9.73 11.08 -34.87
C PHE A 58 10.56 9.84 -34.51
N GLU A 59 11.83 9.80 -34.92
CA GLU A 59 12.73 8.68 -34.58
C GLU A 59 13.07 8.64 -33.09
N LYS A 60 13.18 9.80 -32.44
CA LYS A 60 13.41 9.86 -31.00
C LYS A 60 12.13 9.52 -30.25
N ALA A 61 10.97 10.02 -30.70
CA ALA A 61 9.68 9.66 -30.15
C ALA A 61 9.44 8.14 -30.20
N SER A 62 9.75 7.50 -31.33
CA SER A 62 9.62 6.05 -31.49
C SER A 62 10.58 5.30 -30.56
N GLN A 63 11.84 5.76 -30.42
CA GLN A 63 12.82 5.16 -29.53
C GLN A 63 12.38 5.23 -28.05
N VAL A 64 11.86 6.37 -27.60
CA VAL A 64 11.33 6.52 -26.23
C VAL A 64 10.11 5.62 -26.05
N GLY A 65 9.21 5.55 -27.03
CA GLY A 65 8.02 4.70 -27.01
C GLY A 65 8.35 3.21 -26.87
N TYR A 66 9.20 2.68 -27.75
CA TYR A 66 9.51 1.24 -27.74
C TYR A 66 10.38 0.80 -26.56
N ARG A 67 11.14 1.72 -25.96
CA ARG A 67 12.11 1.38 -24.93
C ARG A 67 11.65 1.82 -23.55
N GLU A 68 11.52 3.12 -23.34
CA GLU A 68 11.29 3.70 -22.02
C GLU A 68 9.82 3.55 -21.60
N LEU A 69 8.89 3.93 -22.48
CA LEU A 69 7.45 3.81 -22.20
C LEU A 69 7.06 2.34 -21.99
N ALA A 70 7.46 1.45 -22.90
CA ALA A 70 7.18 0.02 -22.78
C ALA A 70 7.77 -0.59 -21.49
N HIS A 71 9.01 -0.22 -21.13
CA HIS A 71 9.63 -0.67 -19.89
C HIS A 71 8.87 -0.19 -18.65
N ASN A 72 8.55 1.10 -18.59
CA ASN A 72 7.83 1.69 -17.46
C ASN A 72 6.41 1.14 -17.34
N PHE A 73 5.75 0.81 -18.45
CA PHE A 73 4.44 0.17 -18.45
C PHE A 73 4.49 -1.22 -17.82
N VAL A 74 5.47 -2.05 -18.20
CA VAL A 74 5.68 -3.36 -17.57
C VAL A 74 6.01 -3.20 -16.08
N TYR A 75 6.76 -2.18 -15.71
CA TYR A 75 7.07 -1.91 -14.31
C TYR A 75 5.82 -1.54 -13.50
N VAL A 76 4.91 -0.72 -14.05
CA VAL A 76 3.59 -0.44 -13.44
C VAL A 76 2.77 -1.72 -13.25
N GLN A 77 2.75 -2.61 -14.25
CA GLN A 77 2.04 -3.89 -14.11
C GLN A 77 2.61 -4.74 -12.97
N ARG A 78 3.94 -4.73 -12.81
CA ARG A 78 4.62 -5.47 -11.74
C ARG A 78 4.30 -4.89 -10.35
N THR A 79 4.34 -3.57 -10.19
CA THR A 79 4.02 -2.92 -8.91
C THR A 79 2.54 -3.10 -8.55
N LEU A 80 1.63 -3.04 -9.53
CA LEU A 80 0.22 -3.35 -9.30
C LEU A 80 0.01 -4.81 -8.87
N ALA A 81 0.74 -5.76 -9.46
CA ALA A 81 0.69 -7.16 -9.04
C ALA A 81 1.21 -7.36 -7.60
N GLY A 82 2.26 -6.63 -7.22
CA GLY A 82 2.77 -6.59 -5.85
C GLY A 82 1.71 -6.08 -4.86
N LEU A 83 1.11 -4.92 -5.16
CA LEU A 83 0.03 -4.34 -4.36
C LEU A 83 -1.17 -5.29 -4.23
N GLN A 84 -1.59 -5.91 -5.34
CA GLN A 84 -2.67 -6.90 -5.31
C GLN A 84 -2.32 -8.09 -4.41
N THR A 85 -1.07 -8.54 -4.40
CA THR A 85 -0.61 -9.62 -3.51
C THR A 85 -0.69 -9.21 -2.05
N ALA A 86 -0.28 -7.97 -1.72
CA ALA A 86 -0.39 -7.42 -0.37
C ALA A 86 -1.85 -7.32 0.11
N VAL A 87 -2.76 -6.88 -0.78
CA VAL A 87 -4.20 -6.85 -0.50
C VAL A 87 -4.73 -8.26 -0.21
N HIS A 88 -4.43 -9.25 -1.07
CA HIS A 88 -4.84 -10.64 -0.83
C HIS A 88 -4.31 -11.19 0.50
N ARG A 89 -3.08 -10.84 0.87
CA ARG A 89 -2.49 -11.22 2.16
C ARG A 89 -3.28 -10.61 3.33
N LYS A 90 -3.67 -9.33 3.24
CA LYS A 90 -4.53 -8.66 4.23
C LYS A 90 -5.87 -9.40 4.37
N GLU A 91 -6.54 -9.69 3.25
CA GLU A 91 -7.84 -10.37 3.24
C GLU A 91 -7.78 -11.79 3.84
N ALA A 92 -6.75 -12.56 3.48
CA ALA A 92 -6.50 -13.88 4.05
C ALA A 92 -6.21 -13.80 5.55
N PHE A 93 -5.46 -12.78 5.98
CA PHE A 93 -5.15 -12.56 7.39
C PHE A 93 -6.40 -12.22 8.22
N ILE A 94 -7.25 -11.30 7.76
CA ILE A 94 -8.53 -10.99 8.41
C ILE A 94 -9.41 -12.24 8.51
N SER A 95 -9.49 -13.02 7.42
CA SER A 95 -10.23 -14.29 7.40
C SER A 95 -9.71 -15.28 8.44
N SER A 96 -8.39 -15.36 8.63
CA SER A 96 -7.79 -16.23 9.65
C SER A 96 -8.15 -15.81 11.07
N ILE A 97 -8.20 -14.50 11.35
CA ILE A 97 -8.63 -13.97 12.65
C ILE A 97 -10.12 -14.24 12.86
N ALA A 98 -10.95 -14.06 11.83
CA ALA A 98 -12.38 -14.38 11.90
C ALA A 98 -12.63 -15.85 12.25
N GLN A 99 -11.86 -16.76 11.66
CA GLN A 99 -11.91 -18.18 11.98
C GLN A 99 -11.50 -18.46 13.43
N GLU A 100 -10.42 -17.85 13.93
CA GLU A 100 -9.94 -18.00 15.31
C GLU A 100 -10.94 -17.40 16.34
N ALA A 101 -11.52 -16.26 16.00
CA ALA A 101 -12.51 -15.58 16.83
C ALA A 101 -13.85 -16.33 16.86
N ILE A 102 -14.14 -17.17 15.86
CA ILE A 102 -15.46 -17.75 15.57
C ILE A 102 -16.47 -16.62 15.32
N ALA A 103 -16.08 -15.71 14.43
CA ALA A 103 -16.84 -14.52 14.06
C ALA A 103 -16.94 -14.40 12.53
N ALA A 104 -17.87 -13.57 12.04
CA ALA A 104 -17.95 -13.24 10.62
C ALA A 104 -16.75 -12.35 10.22
N TYR A 105 -16.37 -12.40 8.94
CA TYR A 105 -15.29 -11.57 8.40
C TYR A 105 -15.61 -10.07 8.62
N GLU A 106 -16.85 -9.69 8.36
CA GLU A 106 -17.36 -8.32 8.42
C GLU A 106 -17.33 -7.75 9.84
N ASP A 107 -17.39 -8.61 10.85
CA ASP A 107 -17.27 -8.20 12.26
C ASP A 107 -15.81 -7.98 12.67
N VAL A 108 -14.84 -8.60 11.98
CA VAL A 108 -13.41 -8.54 12.33
C VAL A 108 -12.67 -7.48 11.52
N ALA A 109 -12.98 -7.35 10.23
CA ALA A 109 -12.28 -6.47 9.31
C ALA A 109 -12.10 -5.04 9.84
N PRO A 110 -13.12 -4.37 10.41
CA PRO A 110 -12.97 -3.01 10.91
C PRO A 110 -11.92 -2.89 12.04
N TYR A 111 -11.74 -3.92 12.86
CA TYR A 111 -10.76 -3.87 13.96
C TYR A 111 -9.33 -4.02 13.45
N VAL A 112 -9.11 -4.89 12.46
CA VAL A 112 -7.79 -5.07 11.83
C VAL A 112 -7.41 -3.82 11.04
N GLU A 113 -8.32 -3.30 10.22
CA GLU A 113 -8.09 -2.11 9.39
C GLU A 113 -7.80 -0.86 10.24
N ASN A 114 -8.52 -0.68 11.36
CA ASN A 114 -8.23 0.40 12.31
C ASN A 114 -6.84 0.25 12.96
N LYS A 115 -6.39 -0.98 13.23
CA LYS A 115 -5.07 -1.24 13.82
C LYS A 115 -3.96 -0.91 12.82
N MET A 116 -4.12 -1.29 11.55
CA MET A 116 -3.19 -0.94 10.46
C MET A 116 -3.03 0.58 10.36
N GLN A 117 -4.14 1.34 10.27
CA GLN A 117 -4.09 2.81 10.19
C GLN A 117 -3.45 3.50 11.41
N SER A 118 -3.38 2.83 12.57
CA SER A 118 -2.79 3.39 13.78
C SER A 118 -1.27 3.51 13.70
N VAL A 119 -0.59 2.66 12.93
CA VAL A 119 0.87 2.61 12.80
C VAL A 119 1.36 3.81 11.99
N VAL A 120 0.71 4.10 10.86
CA VAL A 120 0.95 5.30 10.05
C VAL A 120 0.77 6.58 10.87
N ARG A 121 -0.28 6.66 11.70
CA ARG A 121 -0.49 7.81 12.61
C ARG A 121 0.59 7.91 13.68
N LYS A 122 1.06 6.79 14.22
CA LYS A 122 2.10 6.78 15.26
C LYS A 122 3.42 7.31 14.74
N SER A 123 3.80 6.92 13.52
CA SER A 123 5.01 7.41 12.84
C SER A 123 4.90 8.89 12.47
N ALA A 124 3.74 9.37 12.02
CA ALA A 124 3.53 10.80 11.73
C ALA A 124 3.65 11.69 12.98
N VAL A 125 3.11 11.23 14.12
CA VAL A 125 3.19 11.93 15.41
C VAL A 125 4.61 11.93 15.98
N GLN A 126 5.39 10.86 15.77
CA GLN A 126 6.80 10.80 16.19
C GLN A 126 7.69 11.76 15.38
N VAL A 127 7.48 11.85 14.06
CA VAL A 127 8.22 12.78 13.18
C VAL A 127 7.91 14.25 13.50
N GLU A 128 6.68 14.57 13.93
CA GLU A 128 6.36 15.92 14.41
C GLU A 128 7.03 16.24 15.75
N ASN A 129 7.00 15.30 16.72
CA ASN A 129 7.62 15.53 18.02
C ASN A 129 9.15 15.73 17.94
N GLU A 130 9.85 14.97 17.08
CA GLU A 130 11.29 15.14 16.85
C GLU A 130 11.65 16.49 16.21
N LYS A 131 10.79 17.04 15.35
CA LYS A 131 10.97 18.40 14.79
C LYS A 131 10.72 19.49 15.82
N THR A 132 9.86 19.23 16.80
CA THR A 132 9.53 20.21 17.85
C THR A 132 10.63 20.31 18.90
N GLU A 133 11.29 19.18 19.24
CA GLU A 133 12.43 19.14 20.16
C GLU A 133 13.72 19.77 19.57
N GLN A 134 13.88 19.78 18.24
CA GLN A 134 15.02 20.46 17.59
C GLN A 134 14.83 21.99 17.45
N LEU A 135 13.62 22.51 17.66
CA LEU A 135 13.33 23.95 17.55
C LEU A 135 13.42 24.70 18.89
N PHE A 136 13.49 23.98 20.01
CA PHE A 136 13.65 24.55 21.35
C PHE A 136 14.61 23.70 22.19
N PRO A 137 15.93 23.97 22.12
CA PRO A 137 16.86 23.57 23.18
C PRO A 137 16.63 24.36 24.48
#